data_AF-A0A3D5F9S5-F1
#
_entry.id   AF-A0A3D5F9S5-F1
#
_cell.length_a   1.000
_cell.length_b   1.000
_cell.length_c   1.000
_cell.angle_alpha   90.00
_cell.angle_beta   90.00
_cell.angle_gamma   90.00
#
_symmetry.space_group_name_H-M   'P 1'
#
loop_
_entity.id
_entity.type
_entity.pdbx_description
1 polymer ?
#
loop_
_entity_poly.entity_id
_entity_poly.type
_entity_poly.pdbx_seq_one_letter_code
_entity_poly.pdbx_strand_id
1 'polypeptide(L)'
;MDGTSQEWSVEEAERVYGVSRWGGGYFHIGENGNIKVTPNPSDPSIQIDFKAVIDEIHQEGVQLPVVVRFHDILRSQVANLNTIFRNTIAEAEYSGEYQGVYPVKVNQMREVVEEIVDVGEHYNYGLEAGSKAELITVLALNTNEDSLTILNGYKDEEFMRLALLGRKLGRRMVVVVEKYSELLLLVKISKELGIEPLIGVRAKMTVKGRGKWESSGGERAKFGLSFAEIINTARYLKEQGMAHCLKLLHFHIGSQLTDIRSVKEAISEGGRIYAEMHKMGFPLDYVDVGGGLGIDYDGTASTSESSRNYSMQEYVADVVYGMKEVCDLEGVPHPNLVSESGRAITAHHSCVITQIMGEIRSNSAGVDTSEAEGEHYFVKNMREMASSFDQQTNMQELYNDASQYKEQALDAFKLRVLSLEELAKIETLYWE
;
A
#
# COMPACT_ATOMS: atom_id res chain seq x y z
N MET A 1 27.25 -19.14 -32.18
CA MET A 1 26.00 -19.95 -32.06
C MET A 1 24.81 -19.03 -31.87
N ASP A 2 23.80 -19.09 -32.74
CA ASP A 2 22.46 -18.55 -32.43
C ASP A 2 21.90 -19.38 -31.27
N GLY A 3 22.26 -18.98 -30.04
CA GLY A 3 21.64 -19.50 -28.84
C GLY A 3 20.16 -19.27 -29.00
N THR A 4 19.40 -20.35 -29.17
CA THR A 4 17.95 -20.41 -29.33
C THR A 4 17.31 -19.15 -28.76
N SER A 5 17.05 -18.16 -29.62
CA SER A 5 16.23 -17.01 -29.26
C SER A 5 14.85 -17.60 -29.07
N GLN A 6 14.56 -18.05 -27.86
CA GLN A 6 13.21 -18.38 -27.48
C GLN A 6 12.43 -17.11 -27.78
N GLU A 7 11.61 -17.14 -28.83
CA GLU A 7 10.82 -15.98 -29.24
C GLU A 7 10.09 -15.50 -27.99
N TRP A 8 10.37 -14.26 -27.58
CA TRP A 8 9.80 -13.69 -26.37
C TRP A 8 8.28 -13.67 -26.53
N SER A 9 7.60 -14.61 -25.85
CA SER A 9 6.16 -14.79 -25.97
C SER A 9 5.41 -14.10 -24.82
N VAL A 10 4.09 -13.96 -24.96
CA VAL A 10 3.23 -13.44 -23.89
C VAL A 10 3.31 -14.34 -22.66
N GLU A 11 3.37 -15.66 -22.84
CA GLU A 11 3.50 -16.62 -21.74
C GLU A 11 4.86 -16.49 -21.02
N GLU A 12 5.94 -16.26 -21.77
CA GLU A 12 7.27 -16.03 -21.19
C GLU A 12 7.31 -14.71 -20.42
N ALA A 13 6.75 -13.64 -20.99
CA ALA A 13 6.62 -12.36 -20.33
C ALA A 13 5.79 -12.46 -19.04
N GLU A 14 4.68 -13.19 -19.06
CA GLU A 14 3.85 -13.42 -17.88
C GLU A 14 4.57 -14.30 -16.84
N ARG A 15 5.38 -15.28 -17.27
CA ARG A 15 6.20 -16.09 -16.36
C ARG A 15 7.23 -15.24 -15.62
N VAL A 16 7.87 -14.30 -16.31
CA VAL A 16 8.95 -13.46 -15.77
C VAL A 16 8.41 -12.28 -14.96
N TYR A 17 7.43 -11.54 -15.50
CA TYR A 17 6.92 -10.31 -14.88
C TYR A 17 5.67 -10.50 -14.02
N GLY A 18 4.94 -11.60 -14.19
CA GLY A 18 3.79 -11.95 -13.35
C GLY A 18 2.71 -10.87 -13.29
N VAL A 19 2.46 -10.14 -14.39
CA VAL A 19 1.57 -8.97 -14.42
C VAL A 19 0.17 -9.33 -13.92
N SER A 20 -0.35 -10.50 -14.28
CA SER A 20 -1.65 -10.97 -13.81
C SER A 20 -1.70 -11.22 -12.30
N ARG A 21 -0.56 -11.52 -11.66
CA ARG A 21 -0.48 -11.84 -10.23
C ARG A 21 -0.60 -10.59 -9.36
N TRP A 22 0.21 -9.57 -9.64
CA TRP A 22 0.18 -8.30 -8.89
C TRP A 22 -0.82 -7.30 -9.47
N GLY A 23 -1.26 -7.47 -10.72
CA GLY A 23 -2.14 -6.56 -11.45
C GLY A 23 -3.55 -6.45 -10.89
N GLY A 24 -3.96 -7.35 -9.98
CA GLY A 24 -5.22 -7.26 -9.24
C GLY A 24 -6.48 -7.33 -10.11
N GLY A 25 -6.37 -7.91 -11.32
CA GLY A 25 -7.42 -7.90 -12.34
C GLY A 25 -7.48 -6.62 -13.17
N TYR A 26 -6.76 -5.57 -12.78
CA TYR A 26 -6.70 -4.29 -13.49
C TYR A 26 -5.66 -4.29 -14.61
N PHE A 27 -4.55 -5.01 -14.46
CA PHE A 27 -3.47 -5.07 -15.43
C PHE A 27 -3.20 -6.50 -15.87
N HIS A 28 -3.01 -6.70 -17.17
CA HIS A 28 -2.55 -7.96 -17.76
C HIS A 28 -1.80 -7.71 -19.08
N ILE A 29 -1.07 -8.70 -19.56
CA ILE A 29 -0.44 -8.65 -20.90
C ILE A 29 -1.48 -9.09 -21.93
N GLY A 30 -1.76 -8.25 -22.93
CA GLY A 30 -2.67 -8.55 -24.02
C GLY A 30 -2.03 -9.47 -25.07
N GLU A 31 -2.87 -10.04 -25.95
CA GLU A 31 -2.43 -10.91 -27.06
C GLU A 31 -1.44 -10.23 -28.02
N ASN A 32 -1.45 -8.90 -28.07
CA ASN A 32 -0.53 -8.09 -28.86
C ASN A 32 0.78 -7.74 -28.12
N GLY A 33 1.00 -8.27 -26.91
CA GLY A 33 2.18 -8.02 -26.09
C GLY A 33 2.16 -6.72 -25.29
N ASN A 34 1.16 -5.85 -25.49
CA ASN A 34 1.01 -4.60 -24.74
C ASN A 34 0.36 -4.85 -23.38
N ILE A 35 0.61 -3.96 -22.41
CA ILE A 35 -0.17 -3.94 -21.17
C ILE A 35 -1.60 -3.50 -21.51
N LYS A 36 -2.56 -4.30 -21.07
CA LYS A 36 -3.99 -3.97 -21.08
C LYS A 36 -4.43 -3.56 -19.69
N VAL A 37 -5.22 -2.50 -19.64
CA VAL A 37 -5.84 -1.99 -18.41
C VAL A 37 -7.34 -2.26 -18.47
N THR A 38 -7.86 -2.93 -17.45
CA THR A 38 -9.30 -3.18 -17.23
C THR A 38 -9.72 -2.37 -16.01
N PRO A 39 -10.26 -1.15 -16.16
CA PRO A 39 -10.49 -0.27 -15.02
C PRO A 39 -11.52 -0.79 -14.01
N ASN A 40 -12.44 -1.65 -14.45
CA ASN A 40 -13.40 -2.36 -13.61
C ASN A 40 -13.37 -3.88 -13.89
N PRO A 41 -12.72 -4.69 -13.04
CA PRO A 41 -12.65 -6.15 -13.23
C PRO A 41 -14.00 -6.86 -13.20
N SER A 42 -15.05 -6.24 -12.64
CA SER A 42 -16.42 -6.80 -12.64
C SER A 42 -17.13 -6.63 -13.99
N ASP A 43 -16.66 -5.71 -14.82
CA ASP A 43 -17.13 -5.48 -16.19
C ASP A 43 -15.95 -5.44 -17.16
N PRO A 44 -15.46 -6.61 -17.62
CA PRO A 44 -14.28 -6.71 -18.47
C PRO A 44 -14.53 -6.26 -19.91
N SER A 45 -15.71 -5.69 -20.22
CA SER A 45 -16.03 -5.18 -21.56
C SER A 45 -15.19 -3.96 -21.94
N ILE A 46 -14.77 -3.17 -20.95
CA ILE A 46 -13.89 -2.01 -21.14
C ILE A 46 -12.45 -2.43 -20.91
N GLN A 47 -11.68 -2.51 -22.00
CA GLN A 47 -10.24 -2.76 -21.98
C GLN A 47 -9.52 -1.65 -22.72
N ILE A 48 -8.47 -1.12 -22.12
CA ILE A 48 -7.63 -0.07 -22.68
C ILE A 48 -6.29 -0.70 -23.03
N ASP A 49 -5.89 -0.65 -24.30
CA ASP A 49 -4.50 -0.92 -24.69
C ASP A 49 -3.65 0.27 -24.22
N PHE A 50 -2.78 0.02 -23.26
CA PHE A 50 -2.01 1.10 -22.63
C PHE A 50 -1.00 1.75 -23.59
N LYS A 51 -0.58 1.04 -24.63
CA LYS A 51 0.26 1.63 -25.69
C LYS A 51 -0.47 2.73 -26.44
N ALA A 52 -1.78 2.59 -26.67
CA ALA A 52 -2.59 3.62 -27.33
C ALA A 52 -2.66 4.91 -26.50
N VAL A 53 -2.74 4.78 -25.17
CA VAL A 53 -2.70 5.93 -24.24
C VAL A 53 -1.35 6.65 -24.33
N ILE A 54 -0.25 5.91 -24.39
CA ILE A 54 1.09 6.49 -24.56
C ILE A 54 1.24 7.20 -25.91
N ASP A 55 0.66 6.62 -26.97
CA ASP A 55 0.69 7.22 -28.31
C ASP A 55 -0.12 8.53 -28.36
N GLU A 56 -1.26 8.59 -27.68
CA GLU A 56 -2.05 9.81 -27.52
C GLU A 56 -1.31 10.90 -26.73
N ILE A 57 -0.65 10.53 -25.62
CA ILE A 57 0.19 11.44 -24.82
C ILE A 57 1.27 12.09 -25.70
N HIS A 58 1.92 11.32 -26.58
CA HIS A 58 2.90 11.86 -27.51
C HIS A 58 2.27 12.73 -28.61
N GLN A 59 1.11 12.36 -29.14
CA GLN A 59 0.39 13.14 -30.15
C GLN A 59 -0.03 14.52 -29.62
N GLU A 60 -0.44 14.59 -28.35
CA GLU A 60 -0.77 15.83 -27.64
C GLU A 60 0.47 16.66 -27.24
N GLY A 61 1.68 16.17 -27.55
CA GLY A 61 2.93 16.87 -27.25
C GLY A 61 3.31 16.89 -25.77
N VAL A 62 2.72 16.01 -24.95
CA VAL A 62 3.05 15.88 -23.52
C VAL A 62 4.38 15.13 -23.38
N GLN A 63 5.32 15.73 -22.65
CA GLN A 63 6.66 15.16 -22.46
C GLN A 63 6.69 14.18 -21.28
N LEU A 64 7.40 13.07 -21.46
CA LEU A 64 7.73 12.11 -20.40
C LEU A 64 8.83 12.68 -19.47
N PRO A 65 8.83 12.36 -18.16
CA PRO A 65 7.95 11.40 -17.49
C PRO A 65 6.56 11.96 -17.16
N VAL A 66 5.56 11.08 -17.17
CA VAL A 66 4.17 11.41 -16.82
C VAL A 66 3.61 10.44 -15.79
N VAL A 67 2.59 10.89 -15.05
CA VAL A 67 1.78 10.03 -14.18
C VAL A 67 0.41 9.88 -14.80
N VAL A 68 0.06 8.67 -15.22
CA VAL A 68 -1.28 8.34 -15.71
C VAL A 68 -2.10 7.83 -14.54
N ARG A 69 -3.30 8.38 -14.34
CA ARG A 69 -4.25 7.97 -13.29
C ARG A 69 -5.51 7.39 -13.92
N PHE A 70 -5.99 6.29 -13.35
CA PHE A 70 -7.21 5.59 -13.76
C PHE A 70 -8.27 5.77 -12.66
N HIS A 71 -9.13 6.77 -12.80
CA HIS A 71 -10.15 7.08 -11.78
C HIS A 71 -11.14 5.93 -11.59
N ASP A 72 -11.49 5.22 -12.66
CA ASP A 72 -12.39 4.06 -12.59
C ASP A 72 -11.84 2.91 -11.73
N ILE A 73 -10.50 2.80 -11.60
CA ILE A 73 -9.88 1.83 -10.66
C ILE A 73 -10.19 2.22 -9.21
N LEU A 74 -10.15 3.52 -8.88
CA LEU A 74 -10.54 4.00 -7.54
C LEU A 74 -12.01 3.66 -7.27
N ARG A 75 -12.89 3.96 -8.24
CA ARG A 75 -14.32 3.66 -8.16
C ARG A 75 -14.58 2.18 -7.95
N SER A 76 -13.94 1.34 -8.77
CA SER A 76 -14.00 -0.12 -8.67
C SER A 76 -13.56 -0.62 -7.30
N GLN A 77 -12.43 -0.11 -6.76
CA GLN A 77 -11.94 -0.55 -5.45
C GLN A 77 -12.89 -0.18 -4.30
N VAL A 78 -13.44 1.03 -4.29
CA VAL A 78 -14.41 1.45 -3.27
C VAL A 78 -15.68 0.60 -3.36
N ALA A 79 -16.22 0.42 -4.56
CA ALA A 79 -17.41 -0.40 -4.77
C ALA A 79 -17.18 -1.87 -4.35
N ASN A 80 -16.04 -2.45 -4.74
CA ASN A 80 -15.68 -3.83 -4.42
C ASN A 80 -15.57 -4.05 -2.91
N LEU A 81 -14.80 -3.21 -2.20
CA LEU A 81 -14.64 -3.33 -0.75
C LEU A 81 -15.99 -3.29 -0.01
N ASN A 82 -16.83 -2.30 -0.33
CA ASN A 82 -18.14 -2.17 0.30
C ASN A 82 -19.09 -3.32 -0.05
N THR A 83 -19.02 -3.84 -1.27
CA THR A 83 -19.86 -4.95 -1.72
C THR A 83 -19.47 -6.25 -1.01
N ILE A 84 -18.17 -6.52 -0.88
CA ILE A 84 -17.67 -7.68 -0.13
C ILE A 84 -18.14 -7.60 1.33
N PHE A 85 -17.97 -6.45 2.00
CA PHE A 85 -18.46 -6.27 3.37
C PHE A 85 -19.97 -6.50 3.50
N ARG A 86 -20.79 -5.88 2.63
CA ARG A 86 -22.25 -6.06 2.67
C ARG A 86 -22.67 -7.51 2.46
N ASN A 87 -22.05 -8.20 1.50
CA ASN A 87 -22.35 -9.60 1.21
C ASN A 87 -21.94 -10.50 2.39
N THR A 88 -20.75 -10.31 2.94
CA THR A 88 -20.26 -11.08 4.09
C THR A 88 -21.09 -10.82 5.34
N ILE A 89 -21.52 -9.58 5.59
CA ILE A 89 -22.44 -9.23 6.70
C ILE A 89 -23.77 -9.97 6.56
N ALA A 90 -24.35 -9.97 5.35
CA ALA A 90 -25.60 -10.66 5.08
C ALA A 90 -25.47 -12.19 5.25
N GLU A 91 -24.39 -12.78 4.72
CA GLU A 91 -24.09 -14.21 4.84
C GLU A 91 -23.86 -14.64 6.29
N ALA A 92 -23.15 -13.82 7.07
CA ALA A 92 -22.85 -14.08 8.47
C ALA A 92 -24.03 -13.79 9.42
N GLU A 93 -25.17 -13.29 8.90
CA GLU A 93 -26.29 -12.78 9.70
C GLU A 93 -25.81 -11.79 10.78
N TYR A 94 -24.88 -10.91 10.40
CA TYR A 94 -24.33 -9.90 11.30
C TYR A 94 -25.29 -8.71 11.38
N SER A 95 -25.67 -8.28 12.59
CA SER A 95 -26.70 -7.25 12.79
C SER A 95 -26.21 -5.80 12.67
N GLY A 96 -24.89 -5.56 12.70
CA GLY A 96 -24.30 -4.25 12.44
C GLY A 96 -24.08 -4.00 10.94
N GLU A 97 -23.80 -2.75 10.58
CA GLU A 97 -23.52 -2.34 9.20
C GLU A 97 -22.02 -2.11 8.96
N TYR A 98 -21.61 -1.98 7.70
CA TYR A 98 -20.27 -1.54 7.33
C TYR A 98 -20.27 -0.10 6.83
N GLN A 99 -19.31 0.70 7.31
CA GLN A 99 -19.08 2.06 6.84
C GLN A 99 -17.58 2.30 6.67
N GLY A 100 -17.08 2.18 5.44
CA GLY A 100 -15.67 2.41 5.16
C GLY A 100 -15.30 3.89 5.16
N VAL A 101 -14.03 4.17 5.42
CA VAL A 101 -13.49 5.54 5.54
C VAL A 101 -12.17 5.63 4.78
N TYR A 102 -11.98 6.66 3.96
CA TYR A 102 -10.71 6.88 3.26
C TYR A 102 -9.76 7.78 4.08
N PRO A 103 -8.61 7.27 4.53
CA PRO A 103 -7.60 8.10 5.17
C PRO A 103 -6.85 8.94 4.14
N VAL A 104 -7.09 10.26 4.13
CA VAL A 104 -6.54 11.17 3.11
C VAL A 104 -5.01 11.22 3.13
N LYS A 105 -4.38 10.82 4.25
CA LYS A 105 -2.91 10.70 4.38
C LYS A 105 -2.26 9.83 3.31
N VAL A 106 -3.02 8.90 2.72
CA VAL A 106 -2.53 7.99 1.69
C VAL A 106 -2.36 8.70 0.35
N ASN A 107 -3.31 9.55 -0.04
CA ASN A 107 -3.22 10.43 -1.20
C ASN A 107 -4.21 11.60 -1.06
N GLN A 108 -3.69 12.80 -0.81
CA GLN A 108 -4.48 14.01 -0.58
C GLN A 108 -4.88 14.74 -1.88
N MET A 109 -4.48 14.23 -3.05
CA MET A 109 -4.77 14.90 -4.32
C MET A 109 -6.27 15.03 -4.53
N ARG A 110 -6.70 16.22 -4.95
CA ARG A 110 -8.12 16.58 -5.09
C ARG A 110 -8.84 15.59 -6.00
N GLU A 111 -8.25 15.30 -7.15
CA GLU A 111 -8.78 14.38 -8.14
C GLU A 111 -8.93 12.94 -7.64
N VAL A 112 -8.16 12.53 -6.62
CA VAL A 112 -8.29 11.21 -6.00
C VAL A 112 -9.39 11.22 -4.96
N VAL A 113 -9.42 12.24 -4.10
CA VAL A 113 -10.40 12.33 -3.03
C VAL A 113 -11.81 12.60 -3.59
N GLU A 114 -11.96 13.44 -4.62
CA GLU A 114 -13.24 13.71 -5.27
C GLU A 114 -13.85 12.44 -5.86
N GLU A 115 -13.07 11.61 -6.56
CA GLU A 115 -13.57 10.34 -7.12
C GLU A 115 -13.98 9.34 -6.04
N ILE A 116 -13.23 9.27 -4.93
CA ILE A 116 -13.56 8.40 -3.80
C ILE A 116 -14.83 8.88 -3.08
N VAL A 117 -15.02 10.19 -2.93
CA VAL A 117 -16.23 10.76 -2.32
C VAL A 117 -17.45 10.54 -3.22
N ASP A 118 -17.31 10.77 -4.53
CA ASP A 118 -18.40 10.61 -5.50
C ASP A 118 -18.94 9.17 -5.53
N VAL A 119 -18.08 8.19 -5.74
CA VAL A 119 -18.50 6.77 -5.69
C VAL A 119 -18.94 6.35 -4.28
N GLY A 120 -18.35 6.98 -3.27
CA GLY A 120 -18.59 6.71 -1.86
C GLY A 120 -19.99 7.11 -1.37
N GLU A 121 -20.69 7.99 -2.09
CA GLU A 121 -22.03 8.46 -1.73
C GLU A 121 -23.01 7.29 -1.56
N HIS A 122 -22.99 6.31 -2.46
CA HIS A 122 -23.84 5.10 -2.41
C HIS A 122 -23.59 4.19 -1.20
N TYR A 123 -22.49 4.43 -0.49
CA TYR A 123 -22.02 3.60 0.61
C TYR A 123 -21.89 4.36 1.94
N ASN A 124 -22.21 5.66 1.96
CA ASN A 124 -21.87 6.56 3.07
C ASN A 124 -20.37 6.49 3.43
N TYR A 125 -19.52 6.31 2.41
CA TYR A 125 -18.08 6.18 2.58
C TYR A 125 -17.49 7.49 3.09
N GLY A 126 -16.81 7.44 4.23
CA GLY A 126 -16.31 8.61 4.94
C GLY A 126 -14.89 9.01 4.57
N LEU A 127 -14.38 10.05 5.22
CA LEU A 127 -12.96 10.44 5.16
C LEU A 127 -12.32 10.44 6.56
N GLU A 128 -11.05 10.08 6.64
CA GLU A 128 -10.23 10.20 7.85
C GLU A 128 -9.18 11.30 7.69
N ALA A 129 -8.97 12.07 8.75
CA ALA A 129 -7.90 13.06 8.84
C ALA A 129 -7.00 12.74 10.05
N GLY A 130 -5.70 12.71 9.83
CA GLY A 130 -4.67 12.51 10.86
C GLY A 130 -3.97 13.80 11.28
N SER A 131 -4.37 14.96 10.75
CA SER A 131 -3.78 16.26 11.08
C SER A 131 -4.74 17.42 10.84
N LYS A 132 -4.44 18.60 11.40
CA LYS A 132 -5.28 19.80 11.24
C LYS A 132 -5.42 20.24 9.77
N ALA A 133 -4.37 20.10 8.96
CA ALA A 133 -4.42 20.43 7.54
C ALA A 133 -5.32 19.45 6.76
N GLU A 134 -5.24 18.15 7.09
CA GLU A 134 -6.12 17.13 6.53
C GLU A 134 -7.57 17.34 6.95
N LEU A 135 -7.83 17.76 8.20
CA LEU A 135 -9.18 18.10 8.67
C LEU A 135 -9.81 19.20 7.82
N ILE A 136 -9.05 20.22 7.41
CA ILE A 136 -9.57 21.28 6.51
C ILE A 136 -9.95 20.68 5.15
N THR A 137 -9.14 19.77 4.62
CA THR A 137 -9.42 19.06 3.36
C THR A 137 -10.69 18.22 3.48
N VAL A 138 -10.83 17.46 4.57
CA VAL A 138 -12.02 16.66 4.84
C VAL A 138 -13.27 17.53 5.04
N LEU A 139 -13.14 18.68 5.71
CA LEU A 139 -14.24 19.62 5.85
C LEU A 139 -14.67 20.23 4.50
N ALA A 140 -13.74 20.39 3.56
CA ALA A 140 -14.06 20.87 2.22
C ALA A 140 -14.73 19.81 1.34
N LEU A 141 -14.28 18.55 1.42
CA LEU A 141 -14.66 17.50 0.46
C LEU A 141 -15.70 16.51 0.98
N ASN A 142 -15.73 16.22 2.28
CA ASN A 142 -16.71 15.28 2.84
C ASN A 142 -18.05 15.99 3.13
N THR A 143 -18.92 16.03 2.12
CA THR A 143 -20.20 16.74 2.16
C THR A 143 -21.40 15.86 2.50
N ASN A 144 -21.26 14.52 2.46
CA ASN A 144 -22.32 13.60 2.87
C ASN A 144 -22.48 13.65 4.41
N GLU A 145 -23.66 14.05 4.89
CA GLU A 145 -23.93 14.16 6.33
C GLU A 145 -24.03 12.80 7.05
N ASP A 146 -24.32 11.73 6.30
CA ASP A 146 -24.40 10.37 6.81
C ASP A 146 -23.04 9.65 6.83
N SER A 147 -22.04 10.19 6.14
CA SER A 147 -20.69 9.64 6.14
C SER A 147 -19.95 9.97 7.44
N LEU A 148 -19.09 9.05 7.88
CA LEU A 148 -18.23 9.30 9.03
C LEU A 148 -17.08 10.24 8.65
N THR A 149 -16.70 11.11 9.58
CA THR A 149 -15.41 11.78 9.55
C THR A 149 -14.61 11.35 10.77
N ILE A 150 -13.59 10.51 10.57
CA ILE A 150 -12.73 10.01 11.64
C ILE A 150 -11.54 10.94 11.82
N LEU A 151 -11.28 11.36 13.06
CA LEU A 151 -10.23 12.32 13.37
C LEU A 151 -9.18 11.69 14.27
N ASN A 152 -8.03 11.35 13.68
CA ASN A 152 -6.87 10.77 14.34
C ASN A 152 -5.73 11.81 14.47
N GLY A 153 -4.57 11.36 14.96
CA GLY A 153 -3.36 12.17 15.08
C GLY A 153 -3.33 13.08 16.29
N TYR A 154 -2.32 13.95 16.37
CA TYR A 154 -2.20 14.89 17.48
C TYR A 154 -3.19 16.06 17.34
N LYS A 155 -3.95 16.35 18.40
CA LYS A 155 -5.04 17.33 18.38
C LYS A 155 -4.80 18.45 19.39
N ASP A 156 -4.61 19.66 18.88
CA ASP A 156 -4.56 20.89 19.67
C ASP A 156 -5.97 21.47 19.87
N GLU A 157 -6.07 22.59 20.60
CA GLU A 157 -7.34 23.27 20.87
C GLU A 157 -8.04 23.72 19.57
N GLU A 158 -7.28 24.19 18.58
CA GLU A 158 -7.84 24.62 17.30
C GLU A 158 -8.45 23.44 16.53
N PHE A 159 -7.77 22.30 16.49
CA PHE A 159 -8.29 21.07 15.90
C PHE A 159 -9.60 20.67 16.56
N MET A 160 -9.66 20.64 17.90
CA MET A 160 -10.87 20.26 18.65
C MET A 160 -12.03 21.23 18.38
N ARG A 161 -11.76 22.53 18.31
CA ARG A 161 -12.75 23.55 17.96
C ARG A 161 -13.29 23.32 16.55
N LEU A 162 -12.43 23.09 15.56
CA LEU A 162 -12.85 22.80 14.19
C LEU A 162 -13.71 21.53 14.11
N ALA A 163 -13.32 20.46 14.81
CA ALA A 163 -14.09 19.22 14.87
C ALA A 163 -15.50 19.45 15.44
N LEU A 164 -15.60 20.19 16.56
CA LEU A 164 -16.89 20.52 17.19
C LEU A 164 -17.73 21.46 16.33
N LEU A 165 -17.13 22.43 15.64
CA LEU A 165 -17.86 23.26 14.68
C LEU A 165 -18.40 22.43 13.51
N GLY A 166 -17.64 21.44 13.03
CA GLY A 166 -18.13 20.44 12.06
C GLY A 166 -19.33 19.66 12.58
N ARG A 167 -19.33 19.24 13.86
CA ARG A 167 -20.51 18.63 14.51
C ARG A 167 -21.72 19.55 14.51
N LYS A 168 -21.52 20.85 14.79
CA LYS A 168 -22.60 21.86 14.78
C LYS A 168 -23.20 22.07 13.39
N LEU A 169 -22.46 21.77 12.33
CA LEU A 169 -22.94 21.75 10.94
C LEU A 169 -23.65 20.44 10.56
N GLY A 170 -23.93 19.54 11.51
CA GLY A 170 -24.64 18.28 11.26
C GLY A 170 -23.76 17.09 10.92
N ARG A 171 -22.47 17.30 10.63
CA ARG A 171 -21.55 16.24 10.18
C ARG A 171 -21.19 15.25 11.30
N ARG A 172 -21.00 13.97 10.99
CA ARG A 172 -20.60 12.92 11.95
C ARG A 172 -19.08 12.93 12.21
N MET A 173 -18.60 13.98 12.87
CA MET A 173 -17.18 14.14 13.23
C MET A 173 -16.84 13.34 14.50
N VAL A 174 -16.18 12.20 14.37
CA VAL A 174 -15.73 11.38 15.50
C VAL A 174 -14.30 11.75 15.87
N VAL A 175 -14.13 12.34 17.06
CA VAL A 175 -12.82 12.67 17.61
C VAL A 175 -12.26 11.45 18.32
N VAL A 176 -11.28 10.78 17.72
CA VAL A 176 -10.62 9.62 18.32
C VAL A 176 -9.57 10.08 19.31
N VAL A 177 -9.77 9.81 20.59
CA VAL A 177 -8.83 10.11 21.67
C VAL A 177 -7.66 9.15 21.60
N GLU A 178 -6.47 9.68 21.37
CA GLU A 178 -5.22 8.89 21.27
C GLU A 178 -4.30 9.11 22.47
N LYS A 179 -4.57 10.15 23.27
CA LYS A 179 -3.92 10.44 24.56
C LYS A 179 -4.95 10.91 25.57
N TYR A 180 -4.84 10.48 26.82
CA TYR A 180 -5.82 10.82 27.86
C TYR A 180 -6.01 12.35 28.05
N SER A 181 -4.95 13.13 27.89
CA SER A 181 -5.02 14.61 27.96
C SER A 181 -5.92 15.24 26.88
N GLU A 182 -6.06 14.60 25.72
CA GLU A 182 -6.93 15.09 24.63
C GLU A 182 -8.41 15.02 25.03
N LEU A 183 -8.81 14.00 25.80
CA LEU A 183 -10.16 13.88 26.34
C LEU A 183 -10.52 15.06 27.24
N LEU A 184 -9.60 15.42 28.16
CA LEU A 184 -9.80 16.54 29.08
C LEU A 184 -9.98 17.86 28.31
N LEU A 185 -9.15 18.06 27.28
CA LEU A 185 -9.23 19.22 26.39
C LEU A 185 -10.54 19.24 25.61
N LEU A 186 -10.94 18.11 25.02
CA LEU A 186 -12.18 17.99 24.24
C LEU A 186 -13.41 18.30 25.08
N VAL A 187 -13.51 17.73 26.29
CA VAL A 187 -14.63 17.99 27.21
C VAL A 187 -14.68 19.45 27.63
N LYS A 188 -13.52 20.07 27.94
CA LYS A 188 -13.45 21.51 28.26
C LYS A 188 -14.02 22.35 27.12
N ILE A 189 -13.53 22.17 25.89
CA ILE A 189 -13.94 22.97 24.73
C ILE A 189 -15.40 22.69 24.35
N SER A 190 -15.85 21.43 24.45
CA SER A 190 -17.25 21.05 24.24
C SER A 190 -18.19 21.85 25.12
N LYS A 191 -17.88 21.98 26.42
CA LYS A 191 -18.68 22.77 27.37
C LYS A 191 -18.63 24.27 27.06
N GLU A 192 -17.47 24.80 26.69
CA GLU A 192 -17.32 26.21 26.30
C GLU A 192 -18.14 26.56 25.06
N LEU A 193 -18.21 25.65 24.08
CA LEU A 193 -18.96 25.86 22.84
C LEU A 193 -20.43 25.44 22.93
N GLY A 194 -20.82 24.69 23.96
CA GLY A 194 -22.15 24.09 24.09
C GLY A 194 -22.47 23.07 22.99
N ILE A 195 -21.46 22.32 22.54
CA ILE A 195 -21.59 21.31 21.46
C ILE A 195 -21.18 19.96 22.01
N GLU A 196 -22.06 18.95 21.92
CA GLU A 196 -21.72 17.58 22.30
C GLU A 196 -20.79 16.91 21.27
N PRO A 197 -19.63 16.35 21.69
CA PRO A 197 -18.72 15.63 20.80
C PRO A 197 -19.24 14.24 20.49
N LEU A 198 -18.83 13.69 19.34
CA LEU A 198 -18.76 12.24 19.15
C LEU A 198 -17.32 11.81 19.46
N ILE A 199 -17.18 10.94 20.44
CA ILE A 199 -15.87 10.53 20.97
C ILE A 199 -15.60 9.09 20.55
N GLY A 200 -14.42 8.88 19.97
CA GLY A 200 -13.81 7.56 19.84
C GLY A 200 -12.64 7.39 20.81
N VAL A 201 -12.26 6.15 21.11
CA VAL A 201 -11.01 5.86 21.84
C VAL A 201 -10.16 4.92 21.01
N ARG A 202 -8.87 5.25 20.87
CA ARG A 202 -7.90 4.35 20.25
C ARG A 202 -7.31 3.43 21.30
N ALA A 203 -7.49 2.12 21.19
CA ALA A 203 -6.83 1.16 22.06
C ALA A 203 -5.39 0.89 21.61
N LYS A 204 -4.47 0.77 22.57
CA LYS A 204 -3.17 0.15 22.34
C LYS A 204 -3.33 -1.37 22.34
N MET A 205 -3.07 -1.97 21.20
CA MET A 205 -3.11 -3.41 21.01
C MET A 205 -1.82 -4.05 21.52
N THR A 206 -1.92 -5.25 22.09
CA THR A 206 -0.76 -6.10 22.40
C THR A 206 -0.27 -6.81 21.14
N VAL A 207 -1.21 -7.14 20.23
CA VAL A 207 -0.91 -7.70 18.92
C VAL A 207 -0.10 -6.72 18.07
N LYS A 208 0.89 -7.25 17.37
CA LYS A 208 1.72 -6.50 16.43
C LYS A 208 1.50 -6.97 15.00
N GLY A 209 1.51 -6.02 14.05
CA GLY A 209 1.69 -6.36 12.65
C GLY A 209 3.06 -6.98 12.39
N ARG A 210 3.20 -7.71 11.28
CA ARG A 210 4.48 -8.23 10.78
C ARG A 210 5.02 -7.32 9.67
N GLY A 211 6.35 -7.28 9.50
CA GLY A 211 7.03 -6.55 8.42
C GLY A 211 7.44 -5.11 8.76
N LYS A 212 7.73 -4.30 7.73
CA LYS A 212 8.34 -2.96 7.85
C LYS A 212 7.63 -2.00 8.81
N TRP A 213 6.33 -2.17 9.02
CA TRP A 213 5.49 -1.26 9.82
C TRP A 213 5.16 -1.77 11.23
N GLU A 214 5.84 -2.84 11.71
CA GLU A 214 5.62 -3.42 13.04
C GLU A 214 5.62 -2.37 14.17
N SER A 215 6.53 -1.40 14.10
CA SER A 215 6.69 -0.35 15.13
C SER A 215 5.49 0.61 15.27
N SER A 216 4.56 0.59 14.32
CA SER A 216 3.34 1.41 14.35
C SER A 216 2.21 0.78 15.18
N GLY A 217 2.33 -0.49 15.56
CA GLY A 217 1.42 -1.22 16.43
C GLY A 217 2.08 -1.71 17.74
N GLY A 218 1.34 -2.50 18.53
CA GLY A 218 1.82 -3.04 19.79
C GLY A 218 1.89 -2.03 20.95
N GLU A 219 2.31 -2.50 22.13
CA GLU A 219 2.40 -1.70 23.37
C GLU A 219 3.31 -0.45 23.25
N ARG A 220 4.30 -0.49 22.35
CA ARG A 220 5.25 0.62 22.11
C ARG A 220 4.74 1.64 21.09
N ALA A 221 3.52 1.48 20.56
CA ALA A 221 2.94 2.44 19.64
C ALA A 221 2.89 3.84 20.26
N LYS A 222 3.18 4.85 19.43
CA LYS A 222 3.19 6.27 19.85
C LYS A 222 1.81 6.78 20.27
N PHE A 223 0.75 6.18 19.73
CA PHE A 223 -0.64 6.60 19.88
C PHE A 223 -1.48 5.48 20.49
N GLY A 224 -2.58 5.88 21.13
CA GLY A 224 -3.53 4.97 21.75
C GLY A 224 -3.41 4.94 23.27
N LEU A 225 -4.52 4.57 23.88
CA LEU A 225 -4.71 4.48 25.31
C LEU A 225 -4.37 3.07 25.79
N SER A 226 -3.61 3.00 26.88
CA SER A 226 -3.48 1.78 27.68
C SER A 226 -4.83 1.38 28.30
N PHE A 227 -4.96 0.13 28.74
CA PHE A 227 -6.18 -0.32 29.44
C PHE A 227 -6.54 0.58 30.63
N ALA A 228 -5.54 1.03 31.41
CA ALA A 228 -5.78 1.95 32.52
C ALA A 228 -6.36 3.29 32.05
N GLU A 229 -5.85 3.84 30.94
CA GLU A 229 -6.36 5.09 30.35
C GLU A 229 -7.76 4.93 29.74
N ILE A 230 -8.09 3.76 29.17
CA ILE A 230 -9.45 3.45 28.68
C ILE A 230 -10.43 3.44 29.86
N ILE A 231 -10.08 2.76 30.96
CA ILE A 231 -10.92 2.73 32.17
C ILE A 231 -11.08 4.15 32.77
N ASN A 232 -10.02 4.93 32.81
CA ASN A 232 -10.07 6.32 33.29
C ASN A 232 -10.93 7.20 32.37
N THR A 233 -10.84 7.01 31.05
CA THR A 233 -11.67 7.70 30.05
C THR A 233 -13.14 7.44 30.28
N ALA A 234 -13.51 6.17 30.44
CA ALA A 234 -14.86 5.75 30.78
C ALA A 234 -15.36 6.43 32.08
N ARG A 235 -14.60 6.32 33.17
CA ARG A 235 -14.99 6.92 34.46
C ARG A 235 -15.15 8.44 34.37
N TYR A 236 -14.19 9.11 33.75
CA TYR A 236 -14.25 10.56 33.55
C TYR A 236 -15.48 10.97 32.75
N LEU A 237 -15.80 10.30 31.65
CA LEU A 237 -16.99 10.63 30.86
C LEU A 237 -18.29 10.42 31.64
N LYS A 238 -18.37 9.39 32.51
CA LYS A 238 -19.51 9.22 33.44
C LYS A 238 -19.62 10.37 34.43
N GLU A 239 -18.50 10.75 35.05
CA GLU A 239 -18.46 11.89 35.99
C GLU A 239 -18.88 13.20 35.35
N GLN A 240 -18.56 13.39 34.07
CA GLN A 240 -18.94 14.58 33.31
C GLN A 240 -20.37 14.52 32.74
N GLY A 241 -21.10 13.41 32.91
CA GLY A 241 -22.42 13.21 32.32
C GLY A 241 -22.42 13.04 30.80
N MET A 242 -21.29 12.62 30.22
CA MET A 242 -21.04 12.52 28.78
C MET A 242 -20.76 11.08 28.33
N ALA A 243 -21.23 10.08 29.08
CA ALA A 243 -21.02 8.67 28.73
C ALA A 243 -21.63 8.29 27.37
N HIS A 244 -22.75 8.92 26.99
CA HIS A 244 -23.40 8.73 25.68
C HIS A 244 -22.61 9.30 24.50
N CYS A 245 -21.64 10.19 24.75
CA CYS A 245 -20.79 10.75 23.71
C CYS A 245 -19.73 9.76 23.22
N LEU A 246 -19.42 8.71 24.00
CA LEU A 246 -18.45 7.68 23.61
C LEU A 246 -19.11 6.66 22.68
N LYS A 247 -18.72 6.70 21.40
CA LYS A 247 -19.40 5.97 20.32
C LYS A 247 -18.53 5.01 19.53
N LEU A 248 -17.21 5.12 19.61
CA LEU A 248 -16.32 4.37 18.72
C LEU A 248 -15.11 3.79 19.48
N LEU A 249 -14.83 2.50 19.26
CA LEU A 249 -13.53 1.90 19.56
C LEU A 249 -12.71 1.86 18.28
N HIS A 250 -11.50 2.39 18.31
CA HIS A 250 -10.56 2.33 17.19
C HIS A 250 -9.34 1.51 17.60
N PHE A 251 -8.81 0.70 16.69
CA PHE A 251 -7.46 0.16 16.80
C PHE A 251 -6.80 0.10 15.43
N HIS A 252 -5.48 0.23 15.42
CA HIS A 252 -4.70 0.16 14.19
C HIS A 252 -3.36 -0.52 14.47
N ILE A 253 -3.17 -1.68 13.84
CA ILE A 253 -1.99 -2.56 14.04
C ILE A 253 -0.90 -2.36 12.98
N GLY A 254 -1.06 -1.37 12.09
CA GLY A 254 -0.06 -0.96 11.10
C GLY A 254 -0.59 -0.99 9.66
N SER A 255 0.19 -0.42 8.74
CA SER A 255 -0.06 -0.49 7.29
C SER A 255 0.55 -1.75 6.70
N GLN A 256 -0.01 -2.25 5.59
CA GLN A 256 0.54 -3.40 4.83
C GLN A 256 0.71 -4.62 5.73
N LEU A 257 -0.40 -5.11 6.30
CA LEU A 257 -0.40 -6.36 7.05
C LEU A 257 -0.18 -7.49 6.05
N THR A 258 0.93 -8.21 6.20
CA THR A 258 1.34 -9.26 5.25
C THR A 258 0.77 -10.63 5.59
N ASP A 259 0.29 -10.80 6.83
CA ASP A 259 -0.18 -12.07 7.40
C ASP A 259 -1.58 -11.93 7.99
N ILE A 260 -2.52 -12.72 7.46
CA ILE A 260 -3.91 -12.71 7.92
C ILE A 260 -4.07 -13.08 9.39
N ARG A 261 -3.14 -13.86 9.96
CA ARG A 261 -3.19 -14.24 11.39
C ARG A 261 -3.10 -13.03 12.30
N SER A 262 -2.31 -12.02 11.93
CA SER A 262 -2.21 -10.77 12.70
C SER A 262 -3.52 -9.99 12.70
N VAL A 263 -4.31 -10.07 11.63
CA VAL A 263 -5.66 -9.47 11.56
C VAL A 263 -6.59 -10.20 12.53
N LYS A 264 -6.63 -11.54 12.49
CA LYS A 264 -7.46 -12.36 13.40
C LYS A 264 -7.19 -12.07 14.87
N GLU A 265 -5.90 -12.04 15.23
CA GLU A 265 -5.47 -11.75 16.61
C GLU A 265 -5.94 -10.34 17.05
N ALA A 266 -5.81 -9.34 16.18
CA ALA A 266 -6.25 -7.97 16.48
C ALA A 266 -7.76 -7.83 16.60
N ILE A 267 -8.53 -8.51 15.75
CA ILE A 267 -10.00 -8.55 15.86
C ILE A 267 -10.44 -9.24 17.16
N SER A 268 -9.78 -10.33 17.54
CA SER A 268 -10.06 -11.01 18.81
C SER A 268 -9.81 -10.08 20.01
N GLU A 269 -8.64 -9.44 20.08
CA GLU A 269 -8.31 -8.50 21.15
C GLU A 269 -9.25 -7.27 21.15
N GLY A 270 -9.50 -6.68 19.98
CA GLY A 270 -10.35 -5.49 19.83
C GLY A 270 -11.81 -5.78 20.17
N GLY A 271 -12.33 -6.93 19.74
CA GLY A 271 -13.67 -7.40 20.09
C GLY A 271 -13.84 -7.60 21.59
N ARG A 272 -12.82 -8.12 22.28
CA ARG A 272 -12.84 -8.24 23.75
C ARG A 272 -12.91 -6.89 24.43
N ILE A 273 -12.12 -5.91 23.97
CA ILE A 273 -12.15 -4.54 24.51
C ILE A 273 -13.54 -3.93 24.31
N TYR A 274 -14.11 -4.06 23.11
CA TYR A 274 -15.46 -3.61 22.80
C TYR A 274 -16.50 -4.22 23.75
N ALA A 275 -16.48 -5.55 23.92
CA ALA A 275 -17.44 -6.25 24.77
C ALA A 275 -17.35 -5.81 26.24
N GLU A 276 -16.13 -5.67 26.78
CA GLU A 276 -15.94 -5.18 28.16
C GLU A 276 -16.43 -3.73 28.32
N MET A 277 -16.14 -2.85 27.37
CA MET A 277 -16.63 -1.46 27.40
C MET A 277 -18.16 -1.39 27.33
N HIS A 278 -18.78 -2.23 26.50
CA HIS A 278 -20.24 -2.36 26.44
C HIS A 278 -20.82 -2.81 27.78
N LYS A 279 -20.25 -3.84 28.40
CA LYS A 279 -20.64 -4.34 29.74
C LYS A 279 -20.44 -3.31 30.85
N MET A 280 -19.46 -2.41 30.70
CA MET A 280 -19.28 -1.26 31.59
C MET A 280 -20.35 -0.17 31.42
N GLY A 281 -21.29 -0.32 30.47
CA GLY A 281 -22.38 0.62 30.22
C GLY A 281 -22.03 1.70 29.19
N PHE A 282 -21.09 1.45 28.29
CA PHE A 282 -20.78 2.31 27.14
C PHE A 282 -21.20 1.59 25.86
N PRO A 283 -22.43 1.81 25.35
CA PRO A 283 -22.87 1.22 24.10
C PRO A 283 -22.17 1.93 22.94
N LEU A 284 -21.00 1.41 22.55
CA LEU A 284 -20.27 1.90 21.39
C LEU A 284 -21.03 1.49 20.12
N ASP A 285 -21.26 2.43 19.22
CA ASP A 285 -21.97 2.20 17.97
C ASP A 285 -21.02 1.60 16.91
N TYR A 286 -19.71 1.87 17.00
CA TYR A 286 -18.72 1.52 15.99
C TYR A 286 -17.48 0.82 16.56
N VAL A 287 -16.97 -0.14 15.80
CA VAL A 287 -15.60 -0.65 15.92
C VAL A 287 -14.86 -0.39 14.61
N ASP A 288 -13.83 0.44 14.72
CA ASP A 288 -12.93 0.81 13.64
C ASP A 288 -11.65 0.00 13.72
N VAL A 289 -11.46 -0.88 12.74
CA VAL A 289 -10.30 -1.77 12.64
C VAL A 289 -9.08 -1.09 12.01
N GLY A 290 -9.23 0.19 11.65
CA GLY A 290 -8.22 1.03 11.03
C GLY A 290 -7.83 0.55 9.63
N GLY A 291 -6.67 1.00 9.18
CA GLY A 291 -6.06 0.49 7.94
C GLY A 291 -5.34 -0.84 8.18
N GLY A 292 -4.70 -1.35 7.12
CA GLY A 292 -3.84 -2.54 7.22
C GLY A 292 -4.02 -3.54 6.11
N LEU A 293 -5.18 -3.53 5.44
CA LEU A 293 -5.43 -4.33 4.23
C LEU A 293 -4.28 -4.15 3.24
N GLY A 294 -3.51 -5.23 3.05
CA GLY A 294 -2.29 -5.24 2.25
C GLY A 294 -2.54 -5.26 0.76
N ILE A 295 -1.49 -4.95 0.00
CA ILE A 295 -1.43 -5.14 -1.45
C ILE A 295 -0.33 -6.13 -1.79
N ASP A 296 -0.59 -7.02 -2.75
CA ASP A 296 0.43 -7.91 -3.28
C ASP A 296 1.19 -7.19 -4.41
N TYR A 297 2.30 -6.54 -4.08
CA TYR A 297 3.09 -5.75 -5.04
C TYR A 297 4.01 -6.61 -5.91
N ASP A 298 4.47 -7.75 -5.39
CA ASP A 298 5.39 -8.65 -6.11
C ASP A 298 4.68 -9.86 -6.75
N GLY A 299 3.39 -10.06 -6.45
CA GLY A 299 2.55 -11.11 -7.03
C GLY A 299 2.87 -12.50 -6.46
N THR A 300 3.55 -12.58 -5.31
CA THR A 300 3.99 -13.86 -4.73
C THR A 300 2.95 -14.48 -3.80
N ALA A 301 1.89 -13.76 -3.42
CA ALA A 301 0.89 -14.18 -2.43
C ALA A 301 1.52 -14.73 -1.14
N SER A 302 2.65 -14.14 -0.71
CA SER A 302 3.44 -14.55 0.45
C SER A 302 3.33 -13.57 1.62
N THR A 303 3.93 -13.88 2.75
CA THR A 303 4.07 -12.96 3.90
C THR A 303 5.28 -12.02 3.79
N SER A 304 5.85 -11.85 2.58
CA SER A 304 6.97 -10.92 2.34
C SER A 304 6.55 -9.48 2.64
N GLU A 305 7.52 -8.59 2.84
CA GLU A 305 7.25 -7.18 3.15
C GLU A 305 6.53 -6.41 2.02
N SER A 306 6.59 -6.94 0.79
CA SER A 306 5.96 -6.36 -0.40
C SER A 306 4.74 -7.16 -0.86
N SER A 307 4.30 -8.15 -0.08
CA SER A 307 3.20 -9.04 -0.42
C SER A 307 2.20 -9.16 0.73
N ARG A 308 1.17 -9.98 0.54
CA ARG A 308 0.28 -10.51 1.57
C ARG A 308 -0.13 -11.94 1.25
N ASN A 309 -0.47 -12.73 2.27
CA ASN A 309 -0.91 -14.12 2.11
C ASN A 309 -2.43 -14.33 2.09
N TYR A 310 -3.21 -13.27 1.83
CA TYR A 310 -4.67 -13.30 1.92
C TYR A 310 -5.33 -12.43 0.85
N SER A 311 -6.59 -12.72 0.54
CA SER A 311 -7.42 -11.92 -0.38
C SER A 311 -8.21 -10.81 0.34
N MET A 312 -8.80 -9.87 -0.40
CA MET A 312 -9.68 -8.86 0.21
C MET A 312 -10.91 -9.53 0.86
N GLN A 313 -11.45 -10.56 0.20
CA GLN A 313 -12.57 -11.35 0.66
C GLN A 313 -12.26 -12.07 1.97
N GLU A 314 -11.09 -12.70 2.08
CA GLU A 314 -10.64 -13.35 3.31
C GLU A 314 -10.46 -12.35 4.46
N TYR A 315 -9.83 -11.19 4.18
CA TYR A 315 -9.72 -10.12 5.18
C TYR A 315 -11.08 -9.69 5.72
N VAL A 316 -12.04 -9.43 4.83
CA VAL A 316 -13.39 -9.01 5.22
C VAL A 316 -14.10 -10.10 6.01
N ALA A 317 -14.00 -11.36 5.56
CA ALA A 317 -14.57 -12.50 6.27
C ALA A 317 -14.02 -12.60 7.71
N ASP A 318 -12.71 -12.50 7.88
CA ASP A 318 -12.08 -12.59 9.20
C ASP A 318 -12.44 -11.43 10.13
N VAL A 319 -12.66 -10.23 9.58
CA VAL A 319 -13.16 -9.08 10.35
C VAL A 319 -14.61 -9.33 10.81
N VAL A 320 -15.51 -9.70 9.89
CA VAL A 320 -16.94 -9.86 10.18
C VAL A 320 -17.19 -11.06 11.09
N TYR A 321 -16.72 -12.25 10.71
CA TYR A 321 -16.91 -13.47 11.49
C TYR A 321 -16.16 -13.42 12.82
N GLY A 322 -14.95 -12.85 12.85
CA GLY A 322 -14.19 -12.69 14.09
C GLY A 322 -14.88 -11.77 15.08
N MET A 323 -15.43 -10.63 14.62
CA MET A 323 -16.19 -9.73 15.49
C MET A 323 -17.51 -10.38 15.94
N LYS A 324 -18.20 -11.08 15.04
CA LYS A 324 -19.44 -11.82 15.35
C LYS A 324 -19.21 -12.82 16.47
N GLU A 325 -18.20 -13.67 16.34
CA GLU A 325 -17.88 -14.72 17.32
C GLU A 325 -17.68 -14.12 18.71
N VAL A 326 -16.89 -13.05 18.81
CA VAL A 326 -16.66 -12.38 20.10
C VAL A 326 -17.95 -11.78 20.66
N CYS A 327 -18.76 -11.11 19.83
CA CYS A 327 -20.00 -10.49 20.28
C CYS A 327 -21.02 -11.53 20.77
N ASP A 328 -21.19 -12.62 20.01
CA ASP A 328 -22.10 -13.73 20.33
C ASP A 328 -21.68 -14.42 21.63
N LEU A 329 -20.38 -14.72 21.80
CA LEU A 329 -19.86 -15.34 23.03
C LEU A 329 -20.02 -14.45 24.25
N GLU A 330 -19.83 -13.14 24.08
CA GLU A 330 -19.90 -12.18 25.18
C GLU A 330 -21.31 -11.69 25.47
N GLY A 331 -22.29 -12.00 24.62
CA GLY A 331 -23.68 -11.58 24.75
C GLY A 331 -23.87 -10.07 24.58
N VAL A 332 -23.11 -9.45 23.67
CA VAL A 332 -23.17 -8.01 23.36
C VAL A 332 -23.65 -7.79 21.92
N PRO A 333 -24.30 -6.66 21.60
CA PRO A 333 -24.75 -6.39 20.23
C PRO A 333 -23.55 -6.26 19.28
N HIS A 334 -23.80 -6.54 18.00
CA HIS A 334 -22.80 -6.34 16.97
C HIS A 334 -22.64 -4.84 16.67
N PRO A 335 -21.42 -4.29 16.76
CA PRO A 335 -21.17 -2.90 16.39
C PRO A 335 -21.21 -2.71 14.88
N ASN A 336 -21.35 -1.47 14.42
CA ASN A 336 -21.03 -1.13 13.04
C ASN A 336 -19.51 -1.25 12.82
N LEU A 337 -19.11 -1.84 11.70
CA LEU A 337 -17.72 -2.05 11.34
C LEU A 337 -17.21 -0.90 10.48
N VAL A 338 -16.04 -0.36 10.82
CA VAL A 338 -15.34 0.67 10.06
C VAL A 338 -13.96 0.16 9.68
N SER A 339 -13.52 0.43 8.45
CA SER A 339 -12.14 0.19 8.03
C SER A 339 -11.57 1.40 7.27
N GLU A 340 -10.29 1.69 7.51
CA GLU A 340 -9.55 2.81 6.90
C GLU A 340 -8.59 2.31 5.79
N SER A 341 -9.11 1.54 4.84
CA SER A 341 -8.32 0.74 3.88
C SER A 341 -7.67 1.54 2.73
N GLY A 342 -7.10 2.71 3.00
CA GLY A 342 -6.68 3.67 1.95
C GLY A 342 -5.67 3.13 0.92
N ARG A 343 -4.64 2.38 1.36
CA ARG A 343 -3.65 1.77 0.43
C ARG A 343 -4.32 0.82 -0.56
N ALA A 344 -5.27 0.03 -0.09
CA ALA A 344 -5.97 -0.95 -0.91
C ALA A 344 -6.81 -0.27 -2.00
N ILE A 345 -7.37 0.92 -1.69
CA ILE A 345 -8.14 1.72 -2.63
C ILE A 345 -7.26 2.36 -3.71
N THR A 346 -6.08 2.88 -3.34
CA THR A 346 -5.30 3.72 -4.25
C THR A 346 -4.08 3.06 -4.89
N ALA A 347 -3.68 1.84 -4.53
CA ALA A 347 -2.42 1.29 -5.02
C ALA A 347 -2.36 1.13 -6.56
N HIS A 348 -3.41 0.58 -7.17
CA HIS A 348 -3.44 0.24 -8.60
C HIS A 348 -3.84 1.39 -9.53
N HIS A 349 -4.31 2.52 -8.99
CA HIS A 349 -4.92 3.57 -9.83
C HIS A 349 -3.94 4.44 -10.60
N SER A 350 -2.61 4.26 -10.46
CA SER A 350 -1.65 5.16 -11.12
C SER A 350 -0.38 4.46 -11.59
N CYS A 351 0.12 4.87 -12.75
CA CYS A 351 1.39 4.42 -13.33
C CYS A 351 2.31 5.62 -13.60
N VAL A 352 3.59 5.47 -13.25
CA VAL A 352 4.64 6.43 -13.65
C VAL A 352 5.27 5.92 -14.94
N ILE A 353 5.23 6.72 -15.99
CA ILE A 353 5.74 6.37 -17.32
C ILE A 353 6.94 7.24 -17.64
N THR A 354 8.03 6.60 -18.05
CA THR A 354 9.27 7.25 -18.48
C THR A 354 9.85 6.52 -19.68
N GLN A 355 10.72 7.19 -20.42
CA GLN A 355 11.45 6.62 -21.55
C GLN A 355 12.88 6.24 -21.17
N ILE A 356 13.40 5.20 -21.81
CA ILE A 356 14.82 4.86 -21.74
C ILE A 356 15.56 5.87 -22.62
N MET A 357 16.37 6.74 -21.99
CA MET A 357 17.11 7.80 -22.70
C MET A 357 18.37 7.28 -23.40
N GLY A 358 18.88 6.14 -22.97
CA GLY A 358 20.08 5.52 -23.51
C GLY A 358 20.36 4.20 -22.80
N GLU A 359 21.12 3.36 -23.48
CA GLU A 359 21.58 2.08 -22.95
C GLU A 359 23.10 2.12 -22.84
N ILE A 360 23.64 1.74 -21.68
CA ILE A 360 25.08 1.60 -21.48
C ILE A 360 25.38 0.11 -21.53
N ARG A 361 26.10 -0.33 -22.57
CA ARG A 361 26.59 -1.69 -22.68
C ARG A 361 28.09 -1.72 -22.45
N SER A 362 28.56 -2.75 -21.78
CA SER A 362 30.00 -2.91 -21.51
C SER A 362 30.85 -3.07 -22.78
N ASN A 363 30.23 -3.42 -23.91
CA ASN A 363 30.84 -3.53 -25.24
C ASN A 363 30.45 -2.40 -26.21
N SER A 364 29.89 -1.28 -25.72
CA SER A 364 29.40 -0.22 -26.62
C SER A 364 30.51 0.53 -27.37
N ALA A 365 31.76 0.40 -26.94
CA ALA A 365 32.93 0.96 -27.60
C ALA A 365 34.09 -0.04 -27.52
N GLY A 366 34.49 -0.59 -28.67
CA GLY A 366 35.66 -1.43 -28.81
C GLY A 366 36.82 -0.68 -29.47
N VAL A 367 38.04 -1.20 -29.31
CA VAL A 367 39.23 -0.77 -30.08
C VAL A 367 39.63 -1.84 -31.09
N ASP A 368 40.42 -1.48 -32.10
CA ASP A 368 40.95 -2.47 -33.05
C ASP A 368 41.84 -3.49 -32.33
N THR A 369 41.42 -4.76 -32.32
CA THR A 369 42.08 -5.86 -31.63
C THR A 369 43.09 -6.59 -32.52
N SER A 370 43.33 -6.14 -33.75
CA SER A 370 44.29 -6.72 -34.69
C SER A 370 45.70 -6.84 -34.11
N GLU A 371 46.44 -7.86 -34.59
CA GLU A 371 47.81 -8.15 -34.18
C GLU A 371 48.73 -6.96 -34.46
N ALA A 372 49.45 -6.52 -33.43
CA ALA A 372 50.42 -5.45 -33.53
C ALA A 372 51.84 -5.95 -33.21
N GLU A 373 52.84 -5.42 -33.92
CA GLU A 373 54.24 -5.77 -33.69
C GLU A 373 54.67 -5.35 -32.27
N GLY A 374 55.14 -6.32 -31.48
CA GLY A 374 55.60 -6.07 -30.11
C GLY A 374 54.50 -6.04 -29.04
N GLU A 375 53.27 -6.45 -29.35
CA GLU A 375 52.20 -6.53 -28.35
C GLU A 375 52.50 -7.51 -27.21
N HIS A 376 52.01 -7.19 -26.01
CA HIS A 376 52.17 -8.08 -24.86
C HIS A 376 51.40 -9.40 -25.02
N TYR A 377 51.96 -10.49 -24.49
CA TYR A 377 51.36 -11.84 -24.62
C TYR A 377 49.94 -11.95 -24.04
N PHE A 378 49.56 -11.07 -23.11
CA PHE A 378 48.19 -11.02 -22.58
C PHE A 378 47.17 -10.69 -23.67
N VAL A 379 47.48 -9.75 -24.57
CA VAL A 379 46.62 -9.39 -25.71
C VAL A 379 46.54 -10.58 -26.67
N LYS A 380 47.69 -11.19 -26.97
CA LYS A 380 47.77 -12.36 -27.86
C LYS A 380 46.94 -13.54 -27.34
N ASN A 381 47.12 -13.92 -26.07
CA ASN A 381 46.39 -15.03 -25.46
C ASN A 381 44.88 -14.77 -25.46
N MET A 382 44.46 -13.54 -25.15
CA MET A 382 43.05 -13.18 -25.21
C MET A 382 42.49 -13.25 -26.64
N ARG A 383 43.27 -12.84 -27.65
CA ARG A 383 42.87 -12.94 -29.06
C ARG A 383 42.77 -14.40 -29.52
N GLU A 384 43.71 -15.25 -29.15
CA GLU A 384 43.68 -16.70 -29.44
C GLU A 384 42.45 -17.35 -28.80
N MET A 385 42.12 -16.96 -27.57
CA MET A 385 40.93 -17.40 -26.85
C MET A 385 39.64 -16.99 -27.57
N ALA A 386 39.50 -15.71 -27.95
CA ALA A 386 38.34 -15.20 -28.69
C ALA A 386 38.20 -15.89 -30.06
N SER A 387 39.30 -16.04 -30.81
CA SER A 387 39.29 -16.66 -32.14
C SER A 387 38.95 -18.17 -32.14
N SER A 388 39.18 -18.85 -31.02
CA SER A 388 38.81 -20.27 -30.86
C SER A 388 37.46 -20.47 -30.17
N PHE A 389 36.74 -19.39 -29.80
CA PHE A 389 35.51 -19.43 -29.00
C PHE A 389 34.49 -20.45 -29.51
N ASP A 390 34.11 -20.38 -30.78
CA ASP A 390 33.11 -21.28 -31.38
C ASP A 390 33.55 -22.77 -31.45
N GLN A 391 34.84 -23.05 -31.27
CA GLN A 391 35.41 -24.40 -31.31
C GLN A 391 35.53 -25.03 -29.91
N GLN A 392 35.33 -24.24 -28.85
CA GLN A 392 35.46 -24.73 -27.47
C GLN A 392 34.24 -25.54 -27.07
N THR A 393 34.47 -26.64 -26.35
CA THR A 393 33.40 -27.47 -25.77
C THR A 393 33.09 -27.11 -24.32
N ASN A 394 34.02 -26.42 -23.64
CA ASN A 394 33.91 -26.04 -22.23
C ASN A 394 33.85 -24.52 -22.05
N MET A 395 32.65 -23.95 -22.20
CA MET A 395 32.43 -22.50 -22.07
C MET A 395 32.77 -21.95 -20.69
N GLN A 396 32.63 -22.76 -19.64
CA GLN A 396 32.91 -22.33 -18.27
C GLN A 396 34.42 -22.16 -18.03
N GLU A 397 35.24 -23.07 -18.55
CA GLU A 397 36.70 -22.96 -18.51
C GLU A 397 37.16 -21.74 -19.27
N LEU A 398 36.64 -21.53 -20.48
CA LEU A 398 36.91 -20.34 -21.28
C LEU A 398 36.61 -19.03 -20.55
N TYR A 399 35.44 -18.95 -19.90
CA TYR A 399 35.07 -17.78 -19.11
C TYR A 399 35.99 -17.56 -17.90
N ASN A 400 36.38 -18.63 -17.22
CA ASN A 400 37.29 -18.55 -16.07
C ASN A 400 38.66 -18.02 -16.51
N ASP A 401 39.20 -18.54 -17.61
CA ASP A 401 40.50 -18.14 -18.13
C ASP A 401 40.47 -16.70 -18.67
N ALA A 402 39.43 -16.32 -19.42
CA ALA A 402 39.23 -14.94 -19.87
C ALA A 402 39.12 -13.95 -18.70
N SER A 403 38.37 -14.31 -17.66
CA SER A 403 38.22 -13.49 -16.46
C SER A 403 39.55 -13.33 -15.72
N GLN A 404 40.30 -14.42 -15.57
CA GLN A 404 41.64 -14.38 -14.97
C GLN A 404 42.59 -13.49 -15.78
N TYR A 405 42.59 -13.59 -17.11
CA TYR A 405 43.44 -12.75 -17.95
C TYR A 405 43.07 -11.27 -17.87
N LYS A 406 41.78 -10.93 -17.78
CA LYS A 406 41.33 -9.55 -17.57
C LYS A 406 41.81 -8.99 -16.22
N GLU A 407 41.70 -9.75 -15.15
CA GLU A 407 42.19 -9.35 -13.83
C GLU A 407 43.71 -9.15 -13.82
N GLN A 408 44.46 -10.10 -14.39
CA GLN A 408 45.92 -10.02 -14.49
C GLN A 408 46.38 -8.85 -15.37
N ALA A 409 45.67 -8.58 -16.46
CA ALA A 409 45.95 -7.44 -17.33
C ALA A 409 45.77 -6.10 -16.59
N LEU A 410 44.73 -5.97 -15.77
CA LEU A 410 44.52 -4.77 -14.97
C LEU A 410 45.64 -4.56 -13.95
N ASP A 411 46.12 -5.63 -13.31
CA ASP A 411 47.26 -5.55 -12.38
C ASP A 411 48.58 -5.25 -13.09
N ALA A 412 48.80 -5.84 -14.27
CA ALA A 412 49.93 -5.53 -15.13
C ALA A 412 49.91 -4.04 -15.56
N PHE A 413 48.74 -3.50 -15.91
CA PHE A 413 48.58 -2.07 -16.20
C PHE A 413 48.91 -1.18 -15.00
N LYS A 414 48.41 -1.51 -13.79
CA LYS A 414 48.75 -0.77 -12.55
C LYS A 414 50.26 -0.76 -12.28
N LEU A 415 50.96 -1.84 -12.63
CA LEU A 415 52.42 -1.98 -12.51
C LEU A 415 53.19 -1.37 -13.69
N ARG A 416 52.51 -0.71 -14.64
CA ARG A 416 53.08 -0.10 -15.86
C ARG A 416 53.71 -1.11 -16.83
N VAL A 417 53.27 -2.37 -16.78
CA VAL A 417 53.68 -3.44 -17.69
C VAL A 417 52.87 -3.42 -18.98
N LEU A 418 51.58 -3.08 -18.90
CA LEU A 418 50.71 -2.88 -20.07
C LEU A 418 50.44 -1.40 -20.30
N SER A 419 50.30 -1.03 -21.57
CA SER A 419 49.75 0.26 -21.99
C SER A 419 48.22 0.31 -21.87
N LEU A 420 47.66 1.53 -21.91
CA LEU A 420 46.21 1.72 -21.94
C LEU A 420 45.58 1.09 -23.19
N GLU A 421 46.27 1.14 -24.33
CA GLU A 421 45.80 0.56 -25.58
C GLU A 421 45.75 -0.97 -25.51
N GLU A 422 46.76 -1.61 -24.93
CA GLU A 422 46.76 -3.07 -24.72
C GLU A 422 45.69 -3.51 -23.72
N LEU A 423 45.49 -2.74 -22.64
CA LEU A 423 44.40 -3.02 -21.69
C LEU A 423 43.04 -2.87 -22.38
N ALA A 424 42.85 -1.84 -23.22
CA ALA A 424 41.61 -1.63 -23.97
C ALA A 424 41.35 -2.75 -24.99
N LYS A 425 42.38 -3.27 -25.66
CA LYS A 425 42.26 -4.45 -26.55
C LYS A 425 41.80 -5.68 -25.76
N ILE A 426 42.36 -5.92 -24.58
CA ILE A 426 41.98 -7.04 -23.70
C ILE A 426 40.54 -6.88 -23.20
N GLU A 427 40.13 -5.67 -22.82
CA GLU A 427 38.74 -5.39 -22.42
C GLU A 427 37.78 -5.59 -23.59
N THR A 428 38.15 -5.16 -24.80
CA THR A 428 37.33 -5.36 -26.01
C THR A 428 37.15 -6.86 -26.28
N LEU A 429 38.24 -7.62 -26.32
CA LEU A 429 38.22 -9.08 -26.56
C LEU A 429 37.49 -9.88 -25.47
N TYR A 430 37.41 -9.37 -24.24
CA TYR A 430 36.68 -10.03 -23.15
C TYR A 430 35.15 -9.90 -23.29
N TRP A 431 34.68 -8.78 -23.86
CA TRP A 431 33.26 -8.51 -24.00
C TRP A 431 32.68 -8.90 -25.38
N GLU A 432 33.55 -9.13 -26.37
CA GLU A 432 33.26 -9.90 -27.59
C GLU A 432 33.01 -11.37 -27.25
#